data_AF-A0A1X7J5E0-F1
#
_entry.id   AF-A0A1X7J5E0-F1
#
_cell.length_a   1.000
_cell.length_b   1.000
_cell.length_c   1.000
_cell.angle_alpha   90.00
_cell.angle_beta   90.00
_cell.angle_gamma   90.00
#
_symmetry.space_group_name_H-M   'P 1'
#
loop_
_entity.id
_entity.type
_entity.pdbx_description
1 polymer ?
#
loop_
_entity_poly.entity_id
_entity_poly.type
_entity_poly.pdbx_seq_one_letter_code
_entity_poly.pdbx_strand_id
1 'polypeptide(L)'
;MYKLLILFVTSCCLYLAGTGHAHANITADSISFEDQRARINELLDARSKRFGDFDESLLKKTGIFGIFKTTADMQRSIDILKEIVITDNNIFIETKKLIDIKDYQSERNAALAKEYDDQVTAYMKTVSKLQQENDKLRTEIESLDTSEQQSNMALYLAVGIILSLLFVIYQRFSKKRLKKVT
;
A
#
# COMPACT_ATOMS: atom_id res chain seq x y z
N MET A 1 -41.15 -18.28 9.10
CA MET A 1 -40.03 -17.89 8.22
C MET A 1 -39.49 -16.49 8.50
N TYR A 2 -40.32 -15.44 8.67
CA TYR A 2 -39.82 -14.06 8.87
C TYR A 2 -38.93 -13.86 10.13
N LYS A 3 -39.18 -14.59 11.22
CA LYS A 3 -38.36 -14.52 12.45
C LYS A 3 -36.91 -15.00 12.27
N LEU A 4 -36.68 -15.97 11.38
CA LEU A 4 -35.35 -16.50 11.09
C LEU A 4 -34.53 -15.50 10.24
N LEU A 5 -35.21 -14.80 9.33
CA LEU A 5 -34.63 -13.78 8.47
C LEU A 5 -34.22 -12.54 9.28
N ILE A 6 -35.03 -12.13 10.26
CA ILE A 6 -34.68 -11.03 11.18
C ILE A 6 -33.41 -11.37 11.98
N LEU A 7 -33.31 -12.59 12.54
CA LEU A 7 -32.14 -13.02 13.30
C LEU A 7 -30.86 -13.04 12.45
N PHE A 8 -30.95 -13.46 11.19
CA PHE A 8 -29.81 -13.49 10.26
C PHE A 8 -29.34 -12.06 9.89
N VAL A 9 -30.28 -11.15 9.63
CA VAL A 9 -29.98 -9.74 9.33
C VAL A 9 -29.38 -9.03 10.54
N THR A 10 -29.91 -9.26 11.76
CA THR A 10 -29.33 -8.67 12.98
C THR A 10 -27.95 -9.22 13.29
N SER A 11 -27.70 -10.52 13.04
CA SER A 11 -26.38 -11.13 13.22
C SER A 11 -25.37 -10.63 12.19
N CYS A 12 -25.81 -10.34 10.96
CA CYS A 12 -24.98 -9.76 9.91
C CYS A 12 -24.62 -8.30 10.23
N CYS A 13 -25.57 -7.48 10.69
CA CYS A 13 -25.30 -6.10 11.13
C CYS A 13 -24.34 -6.03 12.32
N LEU A 14 -24.41 -6.98 13.26
CA LEU A 14 -23.48 -7.06 14.39
C LEU A 14 -22.06 -7.46 13.96
N TYR A 15 -21.92 -8.31 12.93
CA TYR A 15 -20.61 -8.66 12.35
C TYR A 15 -19.99 -7.51 11.56
N LEU A 16 -20.79 -6.73 10.82
CA LEU A 16 -20.34 -5.54 10.10
C LEU A 16 -19.93 -4.37 11.01
N ALA A 17 -20.50 -4.28 12.22
CA ALA A 17 -20.14 -3.25 13.19
C ALA A 17 -18.84 -3.55 13.96
N GLY A 18 -18.33 -4.79 13.91
CA GLY A 18 -17.18 -5.25 14.70
C GLY A 18 -15.80 -4.99 14.09
N THR A 19 -15.68 -4.57 12.84
CA THR A 19 -14.40 -4.45 12.13
C THR A 19 -13.95 -3.00 11.90
N GLY A 20 -14.24 -2.12 12.85
CA GLY A 20 -13.75 -0.74 12.86
C GLY A 20 -12.40 -0.60 13.56
N HIS A 21 -11.37 -1.35 13.16
CA HIS A 21 -10.00 -1.07 13.60
C HIS A 21 -9.48 0.13 12.82
N ALA A 22 -9.79 1.33 13.30
CA ALA A 22 -9.14 2.56 12.84
C ALA A 22 -7.64 2.46 13.17
N HIS A 23 -6.82 2.15 12.17
CA HIS A 23 -5.37 2.25 12.28
C HIS A 23 -4.98 3.73 12.37
N ALA A 24 -4.89 4.24 13.60
CA ALA A 24 -4.30 5.54 13.88
C ALA A 24 -2.77 5.43 13.81
N ASN A 25 -2.22 5.33 12.60
CA ASN A 25 -0.77 5.46 12.34
C ASN A 25 -0.36 6.93 12.10
N ILE A 26 -1.14 7.85 12.64
CA ILE A 26 -0.82 9.28 12.56
C ILE A 26 -0.02 9.61 13.81
N THR A 27 0.94 10.52 13.67
CA THR A 27 1.38 11.47 14.70
C THR A 27 2.66 11.26 15.50
N ALA A 28 3.33 10.11 15.52
CA ALA A 28 4.58 10.01 16.30
C ALA A 28 5.72 10.87 15.70
N ASP A 29 5.94 10.76 14.38
CA ASP A 29 7.05 11.46 13.70
C ASP A 29 6.78 12.95 13.48
N SER A 30 5.51 13.34 13.32
CA SER A 30 5.14 14.75 13.19
C SER A 30 5.30 15.51 14.51
N ILE A 31 5.11 14.84 15.66
CA ILE A 31 5.38 15.46 16.97
C ILE A 31 6.88 15.77 17.10
N SER A 32 7.77 14.83 16.75
CA SER A 32 9.22 15.03 16.79
C SER A 32 9.71 16.18 15.90
N PHE A 33 9.16 16.30 14.69
CA PHE A 33 9.51 17.36 13.74
C PHE A 33 9.05 18.75 14.23
N GLU A 34 7.81 18.89 14.70
CA GLU A 34 7.30 20.17 15.19
C GLU A 34 7.99 20.60 16.50
N ASP A 35 8.30 19.67 17.40
CA ASP A 35 9.09 19.96 18.61
C ASP A 35 10.49 20.48 18.25
N GLN A 36 11.12 19.89 17.24
CA GLN A 36 12.42 20.31 16.73
C GLN A 36 12.36 21.71 16.11
N ARG A 37 11.28 22.02 15.38
CA ARG A 37 11.03 23.34 14.80
C ARG A 37 10.79 24.40 15.87
N ALA A 38 10.06 24.06 16.93
CA ALA A 38 9.84 24.95 18.07
C ALA A 38 11.17 25.33 18.75
N ARG A 39 12.07 24.36 18.97
CA ARG A 39 13.42 24.62 19.51
C ARG A 39 14.24 25.57 18.64
N ILE A 40 14.21 25.40 17.31
CA ILE A 40 14.90 26.30 16.39
C ILE A 40 14.32 27.72 16.48
N ASN A 41 13.00 27.86 16.55
CA ASN A 41 12.36 29.17 16.68
C ASN A 41 12.74 29.87 17.99
N GLU A 42 12.84 29.13 19.10
CA GLU A 42 13.32 29.68 20.37
C GLU A 42 14.76 30.20 20.26
N LEU A 43 15.65 29.42 19.61
CA LEU A 43 17.03 29.86 19.36
C LEU A 43 17.10 31.08 18.44
N LEU A 44 16.23 31.17 17.43
CA LEU A 44 16.14 32.32 16.52
C LEU A 44 15.65 33.58 17.25
N ASP A 45 14.68 33.44 18.16
CA ASP A 45 14.21 34.54 19.00
C ASP A 45 15.31 35.02 19.96
N ALA A 46 15.99 34.08 20.63
CA ALA A 46 17.13 34.38 21.47
C ALA A 46 18.23 35.13 20.69
N ARG A 47 18.57 34.65 19.49
CA ARG A 47 19.50 35.32 18.57
C ARG A 47 19.04 36.74 18.25
N SER A 48 17.77 36.92 17.87
CA SER A 48 17.22 38.24 17.53
C SER A 48 17.36 39.24 18.69
N LYS A 49 17.04 38.80 19.91
CA LYS A 49 17.22 39.60 21.12
C LYS A 49 18.68 39.99 21.34
N ARG A 50 19.62 39.05 21.18
CA ARG A 50 21.07 39.31 21.33
C ARG A 50 21.60 40.29 20.29
N PHE A 51 21.09 40.26 19.06
CA PHE A 51 21.42 41.29 18.07
C PHE A 51 20.90 42.67 18.47
N GLY A 52 19.73 42.76 19.11
CA GLY A 52 19.24 44.00 19.72
C GLY A 52 20.18 44.52 20.81
N ASP A 53 20.57 43.64 21.75
CA ASP A 53 21.52 43.97 22.83
C ASP A 53 22.88 44.44 22.26
N PHE A 54 23.34 43.83 21.17
CA PHE A 54 24.57 44.22 20.48
C PHE A 54 24.46 45.59 19.82
N ASP A 55 23.35 45.89 19.15
CA ASP A 55 23.14 47.21 18.54
C ASP A 55 23.09 48.31 19.60
N GLU A 56 22.45 48.06 20.74
CA GLU A 56 22.46 48.97 21.88
C GLU A 56 23.89 49.16 22.44
N SER A 57 24.66 48.07 22.55
CA SER A 57 26.05 48.15 23.01
C SER A 57 26.95 48.90 22.02
N LEU A 58 26.59 48.93 20.74
CA LEU A 58 27.29 49.73 19.75
C LEU A 58 27.03 51.23 19.90
N LEU A 59 25.83 51.63 20.32
CA LEU A 59 25.46 53.04 20.52
C LEU A 59 25.96 53.60 21.86
N LYS A 60 26.14 52.75 22.87
CA LYS A 60 26.58 53.16 24.20
C LYS A 60 28.03 53.65 24.21
N LYS A 61 28.25 54.85 24.74
CA LYS A 61 29.58 55.47 24.92
C LYS A 61 29.70 56.00 26.36
N THR A 62 30.50 55.35 27.20
CA THR A 62 30.65 55.76 28.63
C THR A 62 32.02 56.35 28.96
N GLY A 63 32.85 56.71 27.97
CA GLY A 63 34.14 57.36 28.19
C GLY A 63 34.00 58.76 28.83
N ILE A 64 35.11 59.37 29.25
CA ILE A 64 35.20 60.57 30.12
C ILE A 64 34.37 61.79 29.66
N PHE A 65 33.80 61.80 28.44
CA PHE A 65 32.81 62.81 28.00
C PHE A 65 31.62 62.24 27.19
N GLY A 66 31.39 60.93 27.18
CA GLY A 66 30.39 60.30 26.29
C GLY A 66 30.77 60.33 24.80
N ILE A 67 31.94 60.87 24.46
CA ILE A 67 32.43 61.04 23.09
C ILE A 67 33.12 59.76 22.58
N PHE A 68 33.78 59.03 23.49
CA PHE A 68 34.58 57.84 23.18
C PHE A 68 34.03 56.60 23.89
N LYS A 69 34.25 55.42 23.28
CA LYS A 69 33.98 54.12 23.92
C LYS A 69 35.12 53.73 24.85
N THR A 70 34.77 53.14 25.98
CA THR A 70 35.77 52.55 26.89
C THR A 70 36.15 51.13 26.45
N THR A 71 37.29 50.63 26.92
CA THR A 71 37.67 49.21 26.72
C THR A 71 36.61 48.26 27.29
N ALA A 72 35.94 48.62 28.39
CA ALA A 72 34.86 47.83 28.97
C ALA A 72 33.62 47.78 28.05
N ASP A 73 33.26 48.88 27.39
CA ASP A 73 32.15 48.92 26.42
C ASP A 73 32.45 48.04 25.18
N MET A 74 33.70 48.06 24.73
CA MET A 74 34.16 47.21 23.64
C MET A 74 34.15 45.73 24.04
N GLN A 75 34.63 45.41 25.25
CA GLN A 75 34.63 44.03 25.76
C GLN A 75 33.21 43.47 25.87
N ARG A 76 32.25 44.25 26.38
CA ARG A 76 30.83 43.87 26.42
C ARG A 76 30.29 43.56 25.02
N SER A 77 30.60 44.41 24.03
CA SER A 77 30.15 44.20 22.65
C SER A 77 30.74 42.93 22.04
N ILE A 78 32.01 42.64 22.34
CA ILE A 78 32.69 41.40 21.92
C ILE A 78 32.07 40.17 22.58
N ASP A 79 31.72 40.25 23.85
CA ASP A 79 31.13 39.10 24.56
C ASP A 79 29.70 38.81 24.06
N ILE A 80 28.90 39.83 23.74
CA ILE A 80 27.60 39.65 23.06
C ILE A 80 27.80 39.00 21.69
N LEU A 81 28.80 39.41 20.90
CA LEU A 81 29.11 38.78 19.62
C LEU A 81 29.49 37.30 19.77
N LYS A 82 30.26 36.93 20.80
CA LYS A 82 30.58 35.52 21.08
C LYS A 82 29.31 34.72 21.38
N GLU A 83 28.41 35.27 22.20
CA GLU A 83 27.13 34.62 22.50
C GLU A 83 26.25 34.44 21.25
N ILE A 84 26.22 35.43 20.35
CA ILE A 84 25.55 35.33 19.06
C ILE A 84 26.14 34.18 18.23
N VAL A 85 27.46 34.10 18.11
CA VAL A 85 28.13 33.03 17.35
C VAL A 85 27.84 31.64 17.95
N ILE A 86 27.83 31.51 19.27
CA ILE A 86 27.45 30.26 19.95
C ILE A 86 25.99 29.90 19.63
N THR A 87 25.09 30.89 19.66
CA THR A 87 23.67 30.69 19.34
C THR A 87 23.50 30.28 17.88
N ASP A 88 24.22 30.90 16.95
CA ASP A 88 24.21 30.56 15.52
C ASP A 88 24.69 29.12 15.28
N ASN A 89 25.73 28.68 16.00
CA ASN A 89 26.18 27.29 15.93
C ASN A 89 25.10 26.32 16.44
N ASN A 90 24.40 26.66 17.53
CA ASN A 90 23.30 25.83 18.03
C ASN A 90 22.13 25.78 17.04
N ILE A 91 21.76 26.90 16.42
CA ILE A 91 20.75 26.95 15.35
C ILE A 91 21.15 26.03 14.20
N PHE A 92 22.42 26.06 13.79
CA PHE A 92 22.92 25.20 12.73
C PHE A 92 22.79 23.71 13.07
N ILE A 93 23.17 23.32 14.28
CA ILE A 93 23.05 21.94 14.76
C ILE A 93 21.59 21.49 14.77
N GLU A 94 20.69 22.28 15.36
CA GLU A 94 19.27 21.93 15.46
C GLU A 94 18.59 21.92 14.09
N THR A 95 18.97 22.81 13.18
CA THR A 95 18.47 22.82 11.79
C THR A 95 18.95 21.59 11.03
N LYS A 96 20.20 21.17 11.21
CA LYS A 96 20.71 19.93 10.60
C LYS A 96 19.91 18.71 11.08
N LYS A 97 19.67 18.59 12.38
CA LYS A 97 18.81 17.53 12.94
C LYS A 97 17.41 17.53 12.33
N LEU A 98 16.82 18.72 12.13
CA LEU A 98 15.50 18.84 11.49
C LEU A 98 15.51 18.32 10.05
N ILE A 99 16.56 18.62 9.29
CA ILE A 99 16.75 18.10 7.92
C ILE A 99 16.93 16.59 7.94
N ASP A 100 17.78 16.06 8.82
CA ASP A 100 18.03 14.62 8.93
C ASP A 100 16.73 13.84 9.25
N ILE A 101 15.88 14.37 10.14
CA ILE A 101 14.56 13.79 10.43
C ILE A 101 13.68 13.76 9.18
N LYS A 102 13.67 14.85 8.40
CA LYS A 102 12.87 14.95 7.17
C LYS A 102 13.37 13.99 6.08
N ASP A 103 14.68 13.90 5.90
CA ASP A 103 15.29 13.01 4.92
C ASP A 103 15.01 11.54 5.26
N TYR A 104 15.11 11.17 6.54
CA TYR A 104 14.73 9.84 7.02
C TYR A 104 13.25 9.52 6.74
N GLN A 105 12.34 10.46 7.00
CA GLN A 105 10.91 10.26 6.68
C GLN A 105 10.69 10.08 5.18
N SER A 106 11.38 10.85 4.34
CA SER A 106 11.31 10.75 2.89
C SER A 106 11.81 9.38 2.39
N GLU A 107 12.97 8.94 2.88
CA GLU A 107 13.55 7.63 2.54
C GLU A 107 12.62 6.49 2.94
N ARG A 108 12.08 6.53 4.16
CA ARG A 108 11.13 5.53 4.64
C ARG A 108 9.86 5.49 3.80
N ASN A 109 9.30 6.65 3.43
CA ASN A 109 8.12 6.71 2.59
C ASN A 109 8.40 6.15 1.18
N ALA A 110 9.58 6.42 0.62
CA ALA A 110 10.01 5.84 -0.65
C ALA A 110 10.16 4.32 -0.56
N ALA A 111 10.75 3.82 0.54
CA ALA A 111 10.89 2.39 0.80
C ALA A 111 9.52 1.69 0.94
N LEU A 112 8.59 2.28 1.68
CA LEU A 112 7.23 1.77 1.82
C LEU A 112 6.49 1.75 0.48
N ALA A 113 6.59 2.82 -0.32
CA ALA A 113 5.98 2.88 -1.64
C ALA A 113 6.52 1.76 -2.56
N LYS A 114 7.84 1.51 -2.53
CA LYS A 114 8.46 0.41 -3.25
C LYS A 114 7.97 -0.95 -2.75
N GLU A 115 7.88 -1.14 -1.44
CA GLU A 115 7.38 -2.39 -0.86
C GLU A 115 5.94 -2.66 -1.28
N TYR A 116 5.07 -1.64 -1.30
CA TYR A 116 3.71 -1.78 -1.82
C TYR A 116 3.67 -2.12 -3.31
N ASP A 117 4.52 -1.51 -4.14
CA ASP A 117 4.60 -1.82 -5.57
C ASP A 117 5.06 -3.27 -5.82
N ASP A 118 6.05 -3.73 -5.06
CA ASP A 118 6.52 -5.12 -5.09
C ASP A 118 5.40 -6.10 -4.67
N GLN A 119 4.67 -5.78 -3.60
CA GLN A 119 3.52 -6.57 -3.14
C GLN A 119 2.40 -6.62 -4.20
N VAL A 120 2.02 -5.47 -4.77
CA VAL A 120 1.01 -5.38 -5.84
C VAL A 120 1.43 -6.20 -7.05
N THR A 121 2.70 -6.11 -7.46
CA THR A 121 3.23 -6.89 -8.57
C THR A 121 3.19 -8.39 -8.29
N ALA A 122 3.53 -8.82 -7.07
CA ALA A 122 3.43 -10.22 -6.65
C ALA A 122 1.97 -10.73 -6.65
N TYR A 123 1.02 -9.91 -6.16
CA TYR A 123 -0.40 -10.24 -6.22
C TYR A 123 -0.91 -10.33 -7.65
N MET A 124 -0.56 -9.38 -8.51
CA MET A 124 -0.92 -9.40 -9.92
C MET A 124 -0.41 -10.67 -10.60
N LYS A 125 0.85 -11.06 -10.35
CA LYS A 125 1.41 -12.33 -10.85
C LYS A 125 0.61 -13.54 -10.37
N THR A 126 0.16 -13.54 -9.12
CA THR A 126 -0.64 -14.62 -8.54
C THR A 126 -2.02 -14.68 -9.19
N VAL A 127 -2.66 -13.53 -9.38
CA VAL A 127 -3.95 -13.42 -10.09
C VAL A 127 -3.81 -13.94 -11.53
N SER A 128 -2.78 -13.54 -12.27
CA SER A 128 -2.55 -14.03 -13.64
C SER A 128 -2.32 -15.54 -13.70
N LYS A 129 -1.60 -16.12 -12.72
CA LYS A 129 -1.47 -17.58 -12.62
C LYS A 129 -2.81 -18.26 -12.39
N LEU A 130 -3.62 -17.75 -11.47
CA LEU A 130 -4.95 -18.30 -11.18
C LEU A 130 -5.87 -18.19 -12.40
N GLN A 131 -5.79 -17.10 -13.16
CA GLN A 131 -6.52 -16.95 -14.43
C GLN A 131 -6.07 -18.01 -15.45
N GLN A 132 -4.76 -18.19 -15.63
CA GLN A 132 -4.22 -19.20 -16.54
C GLN A 132 -4.63 -20.63 -16.15
N GLU A 133 -4.63 -20.95 -14.86
CA GLU A 133 -5.11 -22.23 -14.36
C GLU A 133 -6.62 -22.40 -14.58
N ASN A 134 -7.42 -21.35 -14.39
CA ASN A 134 -8.86 -21.39 -14.65
C ASN A 134 -9.15 -21.65 -16.13
N ASP A 135 -8.46 -20.94 -17.02
CA ASP A 135 -8.59 -21.12 -18.47
C ASP A 135 -8.17 -22.52 -18.89
N LYS A 136 -7.07 -23.04 -18.34
CA LYS A 136 -6.63 -24.42 -18.57
C LYS A 136 -7.68 -25.43 -18.15
N LEU A 137 -8.23 -25.31 -16.94
CA LEU A 137 -9.29 -26.20 -16.44
C LEU A 137 -10.54 -26.14 -17.33
N ARG A 138 -10.93 -24.95 -17.79
CA ARG A 138 -12.06 -24.77 -18.72
C ARG A 138 -11.81 -25.50 -20.04
N THR A 139 -10.61 -25.35 -20.63
CA THR A 139 -10.26 -26.07 -21.86
C THR A 139 -10.20 -27.58 -21.67
N GLU A 140 -9.75 -28.06 -20.52
CA GLU A 140 -9.71 -29.49 -20.20
C GLU A 140 -11.13 -30.06 -20.10
N ILE A 141 -12.04 -29.37 -19.41
CA ILE A 141 -13.47 -29.73 -19.35
C ILE A 141 -14.09 -29.80 -20.75
N GLU A 142 -13.88 -28.77 -21.58
CA GLU A 142 -14.41 -28.72 -22.95
C GLU A 142 -13.88 -29.87 -23.82
N SER A 143 -12.60 -30.22 -23.67
CA SER A 143 -11.97 -31.33 -24.38
C SER A 143 -12.49 -32.70 -23.95
N LEU A 144 -12.81 -32.87 -22.66
CA LEU A 144 -13.42 -34.09 -22.12
C LEU A 144 -14.86 -34.23 -22.62
N ASP A 145 -15.64 -33.14 -22.60
CA ASP A 145 -17.04 -33.14 -23.04
C ASP A 145 -17.15 -33.47 -24.54
N THR A 146 -16.28 -32.87 -25.38
CA THR A 146 -16.21 -33.20 -26.82
C THR A 146 -15.76 -34.65 -27.07
N SER A 147 -14.81 -35.17 -26.28
CA SER A 147 -14.34 -36.56 -26.40
C SER A 147 -15.42 -37.56 -25.99
N GLU A 148 -16.15 -37.29 -24.91
CA GLU A 148 -17.31 -38.10 -24.51
C GLU A 148 -18.42 -38.05 -25.55
N GLN A 149 -18.73 -36.87 -26.08
CA GLN A 149 -19.76 -36.72 -27.10
C GLN A 149 -19.41 -37.48 -28.39
N GLN A 150 -18.14 -37.47 -28.81
CA GLN A 150 -17.66 -38.22 -29.97
C GLN A 150 -17.68 -39.73 -29.74
N SER A 151 -17.29 -40.20 -28.54
CA SER A 151 -17.36 -41.62 -28.14
C SER A 151 -18.81 -42.13 -28.11
N ASN A 152 -19.71 -41.34 -27.51
CA ASN A 152 -21.13 -41.67 -27.45
C ASN A 152 -21.76 -41.71 -28.85
N MET A 153 -21.40 -40.79 -29.75
CA MET A 153 -21.87 -40.80 -31.14
C MET A 153 -21.40 -42.04 -31.91
N ALA A 154 -20.15 -42.47 -31.71
CA ALA A 154 -19.64 -43.71 -32.30
C ALA A 154 -20.37 -44.95 -31.76
N LEU A 155 -20.68 -45.00 -30.47
CA LEU A 155 -21.47 -46.07 -29.85
C LEU A 155 -22.89 -46.15 -30.42
N TYR A 156 -23.60 -45.01 -30.54
CA TYR A 156 -24.94 -44.98 -31.14
C TYR A 156 -24.93 -45.47 -32.60
N LEU A 157 -23.91 -45.10 -33.37
CA LEU A 157 -23.78 -45.50 -34.77
C LEU A 157 -23.49 -47.01 -34.90
N ALA A 158 -22.66 -47.57 -34.02
CA ALA A 158 -22.39 -49.01 -33.96
C ALA A 158 -23.66 -49.83 -33.61
N VAL A 159 -24.45 -49.36 -32.63
CA VAL A 159 -25.74 -50.02 -32.27
C VAL A 159 -26.72 -49.98 -33.43
N GLY A 160 -26.82 -48.86 -34.15
CA GLY A 160 -27.66 -48.75 -35.34
C GLY A 160 -27.31 -49.76 -36.44
N ILE A 161 -26.02 -49.96 -36.71
CA ILE A 161 -25.53 -50.95 -37.68
C ILE A 161 -25.92 -52.38 -37.26
N ILE A 162 -25.73 -52.73 -35.98
CA ILE A 162 -26.07 -54.05 -35.45
C ILE A 162 -27.57 -54.33 -35.59
N LEU A 163 -28.43 -53.38 -35.24
CA LEU A 163 -29.89 -53.52 -35.39
C LEU A 163 -30.29 -53.67 -36.87
N SER A 164 -29.66 -52.93 -37.77
CA SER A 164 -29.92 -53.05 -39.22
C SER A 164 -29.57 -54.43 -39.76
N LEU A 165 -28.43 -55.00 -39.32
CA LEU A 165 -27.99 -56.33 -39.72
C LEU A 165 -28.93 -57.41 -39.18
N LEU A 166 -29.34 -57.31 -37.92
CA LEU A 166 -30.33 -58.21 -37.33
C LEU A 166 -31.67 -58.16 -38.07
N PHE A 167 -32.12 -56.97 -38.45
CA PHE A 167 -33.35 -56.80 -39.22
C PHE A 167 -33.26 -57.43 -40.62
N VAL A 168 -32.14 -57.26 -41.32
CA VAL A 168 -31.90 -57.88 -42.63
C VAL A 168 -31.84 -59.41 -42.54
N ILE A 169 -31.18 -59.95 -41.50
CA ILE A 169 -31.13 -61.39 -41.23
C ILE A 169 -32.54 -61.93 -40.95
N TYR A 170 -33.31 -61.23 -40.11
CA TYR A 170 -34.70 -61.60 -39.80
C TYR A 170 -35.57 -61.65 -41.07
N GLN A 171 -35.49 -60.64 -41.94
CA GLN A 171 -36.21 -60.64 -43.21
C GLN A 171 -35.77 -61.78 -44.13
N ARG A 172 -34.46 -62.07 -44.23
CA ARG A 172 -33.95 -63.18 -45.04
C ARG A 172 -34.42 -64.54 -44.50
N PHE A 173 -34.50 -64.73 -43.19
CA PHE A 173 -35.02 -65.96 -42.59
C PHE A 173 -36.54 -66.11 -42.79
N SER A 174 -37.31 -65.04 -42.65
CA SER A 174 -38.76 -65.06 -42.89
C SER A 174 -39.08 -65.40 -44.37
N LYS A 175 -38.36 -64.80 -45.32
CA LYS A 175 -38.47 -65.12 -46.75
C LYS A 175 -38.05 -66.56 -47.10
N LYS A 176 -37.06 -67.13 -46.40
CA LYS A 176 -36.65 -68.53 -46.57
C LYS A 176 -37.68 -69.52 -46.02
N ARG A 177 -38.42 -69.17 -44.96
CA ARG A 177 -39.53 -70.01 -44.46
C ARG A 177 -40.70 -70.07 -45.43
N LEU A 178 -40.98 -68.99 -46.16
CA LEU A 178 -42.03 -68.96 -47.20
C LEU A 178 -41.69 -69.79 -48.46
N LYS A 179 -40.40 -69.96 -48.79
CA LYS A 179 -39.96 -70.72 -49.98
C LYS A 179 -39.83 -72.23 -49.75
N LYS A 180 -40.02 -72.71 -48.52
CA LYS A 180 -39.93 -74.14 -48.16
C LYS A 180 -41.30 -74.84 -48.08
N VAL A 181 -42.37 -74.14 -48.45
CA VAL A 181 -43.78 -74.59 -48.38
C VAL A 181 -44.46 -74.59 -49.76
N THR A 182 -43.68 -74.59 -50.83
CA THR A 182 -44.13 -74.89 -52.19
C THR A 182 -43.22 -75.98 -52.74
#